data_AF-A0A7W7N851-F1
#
_entry.id   AF-A0A7W7N851-F1
#
_cell.length_a   1.000
_cell.length_b   1.000
_cell.length_c   1.000
_cell.angle_alpha   90.00
_cell.angle_beta   90.00
_cell.angle_gamma   90.00
#
_symmetry.space_group_name_H-M   'P 1'
#
loop_
_entity.id
_entity.type
_entity.pdbx_description
1 polymer ?
#
loop_
_entity_poly.entity_id
_entity_poly.type
_entity_poly.pdbx_seq_one_letter_code
_entity_poly.pdbx_strand_id
1 'polypeptide(L)'
;MIWRIQYQKDKIKNIESQLSERKYKMYSDLIYLIFDIPNAEKLGEEITQQDILKRILGIKRDMFLYAPDEMFKTFTNWTLELKNQTNGTIHFKIYFELMRLVRKDMGHIKTKIKLDDFMLFYMQDELAYKEFKRINGW
;
A
#
# COMPACT_ATOMS: atom_id res chain seq x y z
N MET A 1 -0.90 -43.78 1.30
CA MET A 1 -1.86 -42.65 1.31
C MET A 1 -1.27 -41.40 1.98
N ILE A 2 -0.63 -41.54 3.15
CA ILE A 2 0.01 -40.44 3.91
C ILE A 2 1.07 -39.68 3.11
N TRP A 3 1.94 -40.36 2.35
CA TRP A 3 3.00 -39.72 1.56
C TRP A 3 2.47 -38.75 0.49
N ARG A 4 1.36 -39.10 -0.19
CA ARG A 4 0.75 -38.22 -1.20
C ARG A 4 0.16 -36.96 -0.56
N ILE A 5 -0.45 -37.10 0.63
CA ILE A 5 -0.98 -35.97 1.39
C ILE A 5 0.16 -35.06 1.84
N GLN A 6 1.25 -35.63 2.35
CA GLN A 6 2.42 -34.87 2.77
C GLN A 6 3.07 -34.11 1.59
N TYR A 7 3.29 -34.79 0.47
CA TYR A 7 3.83 -34.18 -0.74
C TYR A 7 2.98 -33.02 -1.25
N GLN A 8 1.64 -33.17 -1.25
CA GLN A 8 0.73 -32.08 -1.64
C GLN A 8 0.81 -30.90 -0.67
N LYS A 9 0.85 -31.15 0.65
CA LYS A 9 1.04 -30.10 1.67
C LYS A 9 2.35 -29.34 1.46
N ASP A 10 3.45 -30.04 1.23
CA ASP A 10 4.75 -29.43 1.03
C ASP A 10 4.79 -28.59 -0.25
N LYS A 11 4.15 -29.08 -1.32
CA LYS A 11 4.01 -28.32 -2.57
C LYS A 11 3.21 -27.04 -2.39
N ILE A 12 2.06 -27.10 -1.70
CA ILE A 12 1.23 -25.92 -1.40
C ILE A 12 2.02 -24.93 -0.56
N LYS A 13 2.67 -25.40 0.52
CA LYS A 13 3.49 -24.55 1.40
C LYS A 13 4.62 -23.85 0.63
N ASN A 14 5.27 -24.54 -0.30
CA ASN A 14 6.33 -23.96 -1.13
C ASN A 14 5.77 -22.83 -2.02
N ILE A 15 4.65 -23.09 -2.70
CA ILE A 15 3.97 -22.08 -3.53
C ILE A 15 3.54 -20.87 -2.69
N GLU A 16 2.94 -21.11 -1.52
CA GLU A 16 2.53 -20.05 -0.59
C GLU A 16 3.71 -19.23 -0.09
N SER A 17 4.84 -19.87 0.23
CA SER A 17 6.07 -19.20 0.65
C SER A 17 6.61 -18.28 -0.45
N GLN A 18 6.72 -18.81 -1.68
CA GLN A 18 7.19 -18.02 -2.83
C GLN A 18 6.25 -16.85 -3.12
N LEU A 19 4.94 -17.08 -3.08
CA LEU A 19 3.94 -16.03 -3.28
C LEU A 19 4.04 -14.96 -2.19
N SER A 20 4.23 -15.37 -0.93
CA SER A 20 4.38 -14.45 0.21
C SER A 20 5.60 -13.55 0.06
N GLU A 21 6.74 -14.09 -0.38
CA GLU A 21 7.96 -13.31 -0.64
C GLU A 21 7.74 -12.28 -1.76
N ARG A 22 7.08 -12.67 -2.85
CA ARG A 22 6.76 -11.76 -3.97
C ARG A 22 5.80 -10.66 -3.54
N LYS A 23 4.74 -11.00 -2.79
CA LYS A 23 3.80 -10.05 -2.21
C LYS A 23 4.50 -9.07 -1.26
N TYR A 24 5.40 -9.56 -0.42
CA TYR A 24 6.17 -8.72 0.51
C TYR A 24 6.98 -7.66 -0.24
N LYS A 25 7.74 -8.09 -1.26
CA LYS A 25 8.51 -7.14 -2.08
C LYS A 25 7.60 -6.10 -2.74
N MET A 26 6.52 -6.54 -3.37
CA MET A 26 5.57 -5.67 -4.05
C MET A 26 4.94 -4.64 -3.10
N TYR A 27 4.52 -5.06 -1.90
CA TYR A 27 3.97 -4.13 -0.91
C TYR A 27 5.03 -3.19 -0.34
N SER A 28 6.26 -3.65 -0.16
CA SER A 28 7.36 -2.77 0.23
C SER A 28 7.58 -1.67 -0.80
N ASP A 29 7.61 -2.01 -2.10
CA ASP A 29 7.76 -1.04 -3.18
C ASP A 29 6.59 -0.03 -3.20
N LEU A 30 5.36 -0.49 -2.96
CA LEU A 30 4.19 0.39 -2.83
C LEU A 30 4.31 1.34 -1.64
N ILE A 31 4.70 0.84 -0.48
CA ILE A 31 4.84 1.64 0.75
C ILE A 31 5.91 2.69 0.53
N TYR A 32 7.07 2.33 -0.01
CA TYR A 32 8.11 3.29 -0.35
C TYR A 32 7.60 4.35 -1.33
N LEU A 33 6.81 3.99 -2.35
CA LEU A 33 6.22 5.00 -3.23
C LEU A 33 5.34 6.01 -2.46
N ILE A 34 4.52 5.56 -1.51
CA ILE A 34 3.59 6.40 -0.75
C ILE A 34 4.33 7.32 0.25
N PHE A 35 5.44 6.84 0.85
CA PHE A 35 6.18 7.59 1.86
C PHE A 35 7.39 8.35 1.32
N ASP A 36 8.12 7.82 0.33
CA ASP A 36 9.31 8.48 -0.22
C ASP A 36 8.91 9.72 -1.01
N ILE A 37 7.87 9.67 -1.86
CA ILE A 37 7.50 10.80 -2.72
C ILE A 37 7.21 12.07 -1.88
N PRO A 38 6.38 12.03 -0.83
CA PRO A 38 6.10 13.22 -0.03
C PRO A 38 7.25 13.64 0.90
N ASN A 39 8.20 12.74 1.19
CA ASN A 39 9.33 13.03 2.08
C ASN A 39 10.62 13.39 1.32
N ALA A 40 10.72 13.12 0.02
CA ALA A 40 11.86 13.47 -0.82
C ALA A 40 12.15 14.97 -0.77
N GLU A 41 11.12 15.80 -0.85
CA GLU A 41 11.22 17.26 -0.69
C GLU A 41 11.76 17.67 0.69
N LYS A 42 11.39 16.94 1.76
CA LYS A 42 11.85 17.21 3.13
C LYS A 42 13.30 16.78 3.36
N LEU A 43 13.76 15.76 2.63
CA LEU A 43 15.11 15.20 2.76
C LEU A 43 16.13 15.85 1.82
N GLY A 44 15.69 16.73 0.92
CA GLY A 44 16.54 17.34 -0.10
C GLY A 44 16.98 16.35 -1.19
N GLU A 45 16.25 15.24 -1.33
CA GLU A 45 16.50 14.24 -2.37
C GLU A 45 15.62 14.52 -3.58
N GLU A 46 16.20 14.71 -4.76
CA GLU A 46 15.44 14.84 -6.01
C GLU A 46 15.09 13.44 -6.55
N ILE A 47 13.88 12.96 -6.25
CA ILE A 47 13.32 11.81 -6.98
C ILE A 47 12.78 12.32 -8.32
N THR A 48 13.36 11.86 -9.42
CA THR A 48 12.92 12.29 -10.75
C THR A 48 11.53 11.72 -11.09
N GLN A 49 10.77 12.41 -11.95
CA GLN A 49 9.50 11.90 -12.45
C GLN A 49 9.67 10.57 -13.20
N GLN A 50 10.81 10.35 -13.86
CA GLN A 50 11.12 9.10 -14.55
C GLN A 50 11.28 7.94 -13.56
N ASP A 51 11.91 8.18 -12.41
CA ASP A 51 12.07 7.18 -11.35
C ASP A 51 10.71 6.78 -10.75
N ILE A 52 9.86 7.77 -10.48
CA ILE A 52 8.49 7.53 -9.99
C ILE A 52 7.70 6.69 -11.00
N LEU A 53 7.76 7.04 -12.29
CA LEU A 53 7.07 6.28 -13.33
C LEU A 53 7.57 4.83 -13.42
N LYS A 54 8.90 4.63 -13.37
CA LYS A 54 9.50 3.29 -13.40
C LYS A 54 9.07 2.44 -12.19
N ARG A 55 9.03 3.03 -10.99
CA ARG A 55 8.54 2.38 -9.77
C ARG A 55 7.06 2.00 -9.89
N ILE A 56 6.20 2.91 -10.35
CA ILE A 56 4.77 2.66 -10.55
C ILE A 56 4.54 1.52 -11.56
N LEU A 57 5.27 1.51 -12.68
CA LEU A 57 5.15 0.45 -13.68
C LEU A 57 5.60 -0.92 -13.12
N GLY A 58 6.66 -0.95 -12.30
CA GLY A 58 7.09 -2.15 -11.60
C GLY A 58 6.01 -2.69 -10.65
N ILE A 59 5.44 -1.82 -9.83
CA ILE A 59 4.35 -2.16 -8.91
C ILE A 59 3.13 -2.69 -9.67
N LYS A 60 2.73 -2.03 -10.77
CA LYS A 60 1.59 -2.48 -11.60
C LYS A 60 1.79 -3.90 -12.14
N ARG A 61 2.98 -4.19 -12.68
CA ARG A 61 3.33 -5.51 -13.19
C ARG A 61 3.24 -6.56 -12.08
N ASP A 62 3.82 -6.27 -10.92
CA ASP A 62 3.87 -7.22 -9.81
C ASP A 62 2.48 -7.41 -9.18
N MET A 63 1.68 -6.34 -9.06
CA MET A 63 0.29 -6.41 -8.58
C MET A 63 -0.60 -7.25 -9.47
N PHE A 64 -0.46 -7.15 -10.79
CA PHE A 64 -1.25 -7.97 -11.71
C PHE A 64 -1.02 -9.48 -11.49
N LEU A 65 0.18 -9.86 -11.07
CA LEU A 65 0.55 -11.27 -10.87
C LEU A 65 0.24 -11.78 -9.45
N TYR A 66 0.45 -10.96 -8.43
CA TYR A 66 0.53 -11.43 -7.05
C TYR A 66 -0.49 -10.79 -6.10
N ALA A 67 -1.09 -9.65 -6.44
CA ALA A 67 -2.00 -8.97 -5.53
C ALA A 67 -3.37 -9.65 -5.48
N PRO A 68 -4.05 -9.66 -4.33
CA PRO A 68 -5.46 -9.98 -4.25
C PRO A 68 -6.32 -9.01 -5.07
N ASP A 69 -7.47 -9.47 -5.57
CA ASP A 69 -8.37 -8.66 -6.39
C ASP A 69 -8.76 -7.32 -5.76
N GLU A 70 -9.03 -7.30 -4.45
CA GLU A 70 -9.40 -6.08 -3.71
C GLU A 70 -8.27 -5.05 -3.75
N MET A 71 -7.03 -5.51 -3.59
CA MET A 71 -5.82 -4.68 -3.66
C MET A 71 -5.62 -4.14 -5.08
N PHE A 72 -5.74 -5.00 -6.09
CA PHE A 72 -5.61 -4.62 -7.50
C PHE A 72 -6.64 -3.54 -7.90
N LYS A 73 -7.91 -3.72 -7.51
CA LYS A 73 -8.99 -2.76 -7.79
C LYS A 73 -8.78 -1.44 -7.06
N THR A 74 -8.42 -1.49 -5.78
CA THR A 74 -8.17 -0.28 -4.98
C THR A 74 -7.00 0.53 -5.53
N PHE A 75 -5.91 -0.14 -5.92
CA PHE A 75 -4.76 0.53 -6.56
C PHE A 75 -5.13 1.13 -7.91
N THR A 76 -5.94 0.43 -8.71
CA THR A 76 -6.41 0.94 -10.00
C THR A 76 -7.23 2.22 -9.80
N ASN A 77 -8.19 2.19 -8.88
CA ASN A 77 -8.99 3.37 -8.52
C ASN A 77 -8.10 4.53 -8.07
N TRP A 78 -7.13 4.28 -7.20
CA TRP A 78 -6.16 5.31 -6.79
C TRP A 78 -5.47 5.99 -7.98
N THR A 79 -4.96 5.19 -8.94
CA THR A 79 -4.27 5.75 -10.11
C THR A 79 -5.19 6.51 -11.07
N LEU A 80 -6.49 6.23 -11.06
CA LEU A 80 -7.49 6.99 -11.81
C LEU A 80 -7.79 8.32 -11.10
N GLU A 81 -7.95 8.31 -9.77
CA GLU A 81 -8.17 9.53 -8.98
C GLU A 81 -7.00 10.51 -9.10
N LEU A 82 -5.75 10.02 -9.16
CA LEU A 82 -4.57 10.86 -9.41
C LEU A 82 -4.68 11.66 -10.72
N LYS A 83 -5.33 11.11 -11.75
CA LYS A 83 -5.52 11.81 -13.03
C LYS A 83 -6.64 12.84 -12.97
N ASN A 84 -7.63 12.63 -12.12
CA ASN A 84 -8.82 13.47 -12.02
C ASN A 84 -8.61 14.73 -11.16
N GLN A 85 -7.39 14.97 -10.64
CA GLN A 85 -7.05 16.10 -9.77
C GLN A 85 -8.02 16.27 -8.59
N THR A 86 -8.47 15.16 -8.03
CA THR A 86 -9.37 15.16 -6.89
C THR A 86 -8.73 15.78 -5.65
N ASN A 87 -9.57 16.26 -4.74
CA ASN A 87 -9.16 16.84 -3.45
C ASN A 87 -8.10 15.95 -2.75
N GLY A 88 -6.99 16.56 -2.31
CA GLY A 88 -5.87 15.88 -1.64
C GLY A 88 -6.28 14.98 -0.47
N THR A 89 -7.39 15.30 0.21
CA THR A 89 -7.97 14.49 1.30
C THR A 89 -8.43 13.10 0.86
N ILE A 90 -8.89 12.94 -0.38
CA ILE A 90 -9.31 11.65 -0.94
C ILE A 90 -8.10 10.72 -1.08
N HIS A 91 -6.95 11.25 -1.48
CA HIS A 91 -5.73 10.45 -1.60
C HIS A 91 -5.29 9.85 -0.26
N PHE A 92 -5.41 10.58 0.85
CA PHE A 92 -5.13 10.02 2.19
C PHE A 92 -6.07 8.87 2.57
N LYS A 93 -7.36 8.97 2.25
CA LYS A 93 -8.33 7.89 2.48
C LYS A 93 -7.97 6.64 1.67
N ILE A 94 -7.58 6.84 0.42
CA ILE A 94 -7.17 5.75 -0.46
C ILE A 94 -5.84 5.13 0.01
N TYR A 95 -4.85 5.93 0.42
CA TYR A 95 -3.60 5.44 0.99
C TYR A 95 -3.84 4.58 2.23
N PHE A 96 -4.66 5.07 3.15
CA PHE A 96 -5.03 4.29 4.32
C PHE A 96 -5.67 2.95 3.93
N GLU A 97 -6.57 2.95 2.94
CA GLU A 97 -7.22 1.73 2.48
C GLU A 97 -6.24 0.74 1.86
N LEU A 98 -5.34 1.20 0.99
CA LEU A 98 -4.26 0.37 0.43
C LEU A 98 -3.42 -0.25 1.55
N MET A 99 -2.98 0.56 2.53
CA MET A 99 -2.20 0.09 3.68
C MET A 99 -2.97 -0.93 4.54
N ARG A 100 -4.27 -0.71 4.73
CA ARG A 100 -5.14 -1.64 5.47
C ARG A 100 -5.24 -2.99 4.76
N LEU A 101 -5.36 -3.00 3.44
CA LEU A 101 -5.37 -4.23 2.62
C LEU A 101 -4.04 -4.97 2.70
N VAL A 102 -2.92 -4.26 2.57
CA VAL A 102 -1.57 -4.83 2.76
C VAL A 102 -1.46 -5.52 4.11
N ARG A 103 -1.87 -4.85 5.20
CA ARG A 103 -1.82 -5.41 6.55
C ARG A 103 -2.64 -6.69 6.68
N LYS A 104 -3.85 -6.71 6.11
CA LYS A 104 -4.71 -7.89 6.13
C LYS A 104 -4.08 -9.06 5.38
N ASP A 105 -3.55 -8.82 4.19
CA ASP A 105 -2.91 -9.85 3.36
C ASP A 105 -1.62 -10.38 4.01
N MET A 106 -0.92 -9.55 4.79
CA MET A 106 0.24 -9.93 5.61
C MET A 106 -0.10 -10.61 6.94
N GLY A 107 -1.37 -10.99 7.16
CA GLY A 107 -1.80 -11.77 8.32
C GLY A 107 -2.40 -10.96 9.46
N HIS A 108 -2.44 -9.62 9.38
CA HIS A 108 -3.14 -8.78 10.36
C HIS A 108 -4.64 -8.63 10.06
N ILE A 109 -5.35 -9.75 9.93
CA ILE A 109 -6.76 -9.83 9.52
C ILE A 109 -7.68 -9.00 10.46
N LYS A 110 -7.33 -8.94 11.75
CA LYS A 110 -8.10 -8.23 12.79
C LYS A 110 -7.57 -6.83 13.10
N THR A 111 -6.88 -6.18 12.15
CA THR A 111 -6.36 -4.83 12.37
C THR A 111 -7.49 -3.86 12.73
N LYS A 112 -7.29 -3.08 13.80
CA LYS A 112 -8.25 -2.08 14.30
C LYS A 112 -7.79 -0.65 14.03
N ILE A 113 -6.68 -0.48 13.30
CA ILE A 113 -6.14 0.83 12.94
C ILE A 113 -7.20 1.54 12.10
N LYS A 114 -7.57 2.73 12.53
CA LYS A 114 -8.50 3.61 11.83
C LYS A 114 -7.74 4.62 10.99
N LEU A 115 -8.49 5.28 10.13
CA LEU A 115 -7.99 6.36 9.28
C LEU A 115 -7.32 7.46 10.12
N ASP A 116 -7.94 7.86 11.24
CA ASP A 116 -7.37 8.89 12.11
C ASP A 116 -6.05 8.45 12.74
N ASP A 117 -5.93 7.20 13.18
CA ASP A 117 -4.68 6.65 13.71
C ASP A 117 -3.56 6.72 12.65
N PHE A 118 -3.89 6.42 11.39
CA PHE A 118 -2.97 6.54 10.26
C PHE A 118 -2.58 8.00 10.00
N MET A 119 -3.52 8.94 10.05
CA MET A 119 -3.23 10.35 9.84
C MET A 119 -2.32 10.93 10.91
N LEU A 120 -2.57 10.61 12.19
CA LEU A 120 -1.66 10.99 13.27
C LEU A 120 -0.28 10.35 13.07
N PHE A 121 -0.22 9.07 12.69
CA PHE A 121 1.05 8.40 12.39
C PHE A 121 1.81 9.06 11.24
N TYR A 122 1.12 9.46 10.18
CA TYR A 122 1.70 10.08 9.00
C TYR A 122 2.18 11.51 9.26
N MET A 123 1.38 12.31 9.97
CA MET A 123 1.68 13.72 10.25
C MET A 123 2.64 13.91 11.42
N GLN A 124 2.61 13.01 12.40
CA GLN A 124 3.40 13.06 13.64
C GLN A 124 3.20 14.35 14.48
N ASP A 125 2.09 15.06 14.26
CA ASP A 125 1.74 16.30 14.97
C ASP A 125 0.23 16.36 15.21
N GLU A 126 -0.18 16.32 16.49
CA GLU A 126 -1.58 16.37 16.89
C GLU A 126 -2.26 17.71 16.62
N LEU A 127 -1.54 18.83 16.76
CA LEU A 127 -2.08 20.17 16.54
C LEU A 127 -2.30 20.41 15.06
N ALA A 128 -1.31 20.06 14.23
CA ALA A 128 -1.44 20.11 12.79
C ALA A 128 -2.58 19.24 12.29
N TYR A 129 -2.74 18.03 12.86
CA TYR A 129 -3.85 17.16 12.48
C TYR A 129 -5.22 17.72 12.89
N LYS A 130 -5.36 18.31 14.09
CA LYS A 130 -6.61 18.98 14.50
C LYS A 130 -6.98 20.11 13.54
N GLU A 131 -6.00 20.91 13.14
CA GLU A 131 -6.21 22.00 12.19
C GLU A 131 -6.56 21.48 10.79
N PHE A 132 -5.89 20.43 10.31
CA PHE A 132 -6.24 19.76 9.07
C PHE A 132 -7.70 19.30 9.05
N LYS A 133 -8.18 18.70 10.16
CA LYS A 133 -9.58 18.28 10.27
C LYS A 133 -10.55 19.45 10.16
N ARG A 134 -10.24 20.56 10.82
CA ARG A 134 -11.05 21.79 10.81
C ARG A 134 -11.16 22.39 9.41
N ILE A 135 -10.06 22.46 8.68
CA ILE A 135 -10.01 23.07 7.34
C ILE A 135 -10.72 22.20 6.30
N ASN A 136 -10.56 20.88 6.38
CA ASN A 136 -11.00 19.96 5.32
C ASN A 136 -12.34 19.27 5.58
N GLY A 137 -12.99 19.54 6.72
CA GLY A 137 -14.22 18.84 7.11
C GLY A 137 -14.02 17.33 7.21
N TRP A 138 -12.90 16.92 7.81
CA TRP A 138 -12.45 15.53 7.92
C TRP A 138 -13.30 14.69 8.87
#